data_AF-A0A7U9NCG0-F1
#
_entry.id   AF-A0A7U9NCG0-F1
#
_cell.length_a   1.000
_cell.length_b   1.000
_cell.length_c   1.000
_cell.angle_alpha   90.00
_cell.angle_beta   90.00
_cell.angle_gamma   90.00
#
_symmetry.space_group_name_H-M   'P 1'
#
loop_
_entity.id
_entity.type
_entity.pdbx_description
1 polymer ?
#
loop_
_entity_poly.entity_id
_entity_poly.type
_entity_poly.pdbx_seq_one_letter_code
_entity_poly.pdbx_strand_id
1 'polypeptide(L)'
;MLNICRNELKKLKRQKTARMLWAVGILIPTFGTLLCIKNHYPFRNLVGANVLFGSFLVIPFVFSAMLLNLFELEERNHTLKNILVIGVPEWKIFLSKLAAALVIVVVFVGIITAYTIAGGMFLRNYIPDAFHIFSIFLITSLCSVCAAMPVVLLIILLRKRNLIAMIAINCFILIDFLFLWQLSMFHCLEMHLPVLAAYRITYPLTIIEYTDNLQLGLDTLYYPMDKGILLLGTTAAASLAISLWLYNRQEAYV
;
A
#
# COMPACT_ATOMS: atom_id res chain seq x y z
N MET A 1 8.62 -19.86 8.71
CA MET A 1 8.15 -18.51 8.33
C MET A 1 6.80 -18.19 8.96
N LEU A 2 5.78 -19.02 8.73
CA LEU A 2 4.40 -18.78 9.19
C LEU A 2 4.28 -18.52 10.71
N ASN A 3 4.94 -19.32 11.55
CA ASN A 3 4.90 -19.14 13.01
C ASN A 3 5.51 -17.80 13.46
N ILE A 4 6.58 -17.34 12.79
CA ILE A 4 7.23 -16.05 13.07
C ILE A 4 6.31 -14.92 12.63
N CYS A 5 5.75 -14.99 11.41
CA CYS A 5 4.77 -14.02 10.92
C CYS A 5 3.54 -13.93 11.84
N ARG A 6 3.02 -15.06 12.33
CA ARG A 6 1.92 -15.08 13.30
C ARG A 6 2.28 -14.39 14.62
N ASN A 7 3.53 -14.52 15.07
CA ASN A 7 4.00 -13.82 16.25
C ASN A 7 4.11 -12.31 16.02
N GLU A 8 4.60 -11.87 14.86
CA GLU A 8 4.61 -10.45 14.47
C GLU A 8 3.19 -9.85 14.43
N LEU A 9 2.23 -10.56 13.83
CA LEU A 9 0.82 -10.14 13.81
C LEU A 9 0.22 -10.01 15.23
N LYS A 10 0.58 -10.93 16.14
CA LYS A 10 0.15 -10.85 17.55
C LYS A 10 0.76 -9.65 18.28
N LYS A 11 2.02 -9.30 17.99
CA LYS A 11 2.67 -8.09 18.56
C LYS A 11 1.92 -6.84 18.11
N LEU A 12 1.64 -6.74 16.82
CA LEU A 12 0.97 -5.58 16.21
C LEU A 12 -0.46 -5.38 16.76
N LYS A 13 -1.22 -6.46 16.94
CA LYS A 13 -2.58 -6.41 17.55
C LYS A 13 -2.60 -5.77 18.94
N ARG A 14 -1.51 -5.86 19.71
CA ARG A 14 -1.44 -5.35 21.09
C ARG A 14 -1.09 -3.87 21.17
N GLN A 15 -0.68 -3.22 20.07
CA GLN A 15 -0.21 -1.85 20.09
C GLN A 15 -1.34 -0.82 19.91
N LYS A 16 -1.19 0.33 20.61
CA LYS A 16 -2.11 1.48 20.48
C LYS A 16 -2.02 2.13 19.09
N THR A 17 -0.83 2.20 18.49
CA THR A 17 -0.59 2.75 17.13
C THR A 17 -1.32 1.94 16.06
N ALA A 18 -1.28 0.61 16.14
CA ALA A 18 -2.04 -0.26 15.24
C ALA A 18 -3.54 0.02 15.31
N ARG A 19 -4.10 0.25 16.51
CA ARG A 19 -5.52 0.59 16.69
C ARG A 19 -5.90 1.93 16.04
N MET A 20 -5.02 2.93 16.11
CA MET A 20 -5.23 4.22 15.44
C MET A 20 -5.18 4.07 13.91
N LEU A 21 -4.28 3.23 13.39
CA LEU A 21 -4.20 2.93 11.96
C LEU A 21 -5.45 2.18 11.45
N TRP A 22 -6.03 1.28 12.25
CA TRP A 22 -7.35 0.68 11.97
C TRP A 22 -8.45 1.73 11.83
N ALA A 23 -8.47 2.74 12.72
CA ALA A 23 -9.45 3.81 12.64
C ALA A 23 -9.29 4.64 11.36
N VAL A 24 -8.04 5.03 11.01
CA VAL A 24 -7.76 5.84 9.82
C VAL A 24 -8.13 5.09 8.54
N GLY A 25 -7.75 3.83 8.41
CA GLY A 25 -8.04 3.06 7.21
C GLY A 25 -9.52 2.66 7.06
N ILE A 26 -10.34 2.80 8.10
CA ILE A 26 -11.80 2.70 8.02
C ILE A 26 -12.43 4.06 7.70
N LEU A 27 -11.91 5.14 8.30
CA LEU A 27 -12.48 6.48 8.18
C LEU A 27 -12.48 6.99 6.74
N ILE A 28 -11.38 6.81 6.00
CA ILE A 28 -11.25 7.33 4.63
C ILE A 28 -12.23 6.65 3.66
N PRO A 29 -12.34 5.31 3.59
CA PRO A 29 -13.37 4.64 2.80
C PRO A 29 -14.80 5.02 3.23
N THR A 30 -15.04 5.22 4.53
CA THR A 30 -16.35 5.65 5.04
C THR A 30 -16.69 7.07 4.58
N PHE A 31 -15.71 7.98 4.58
CA PHE A 31 -15.92 9.34 4.08
C PHE A 31 -16.18 9.37 2.57
N GLY A 32 -15.42 8.58 1.80
CA GLY A 32 -15.61 8.46 0.35
C GLY A 32 -16.99 7.90 -0.02
N THR A 33 -17.43 6.84 0.66
CA THR A 33 -18.78 6.26 0.47
C THR A 33 -19.89 7.26 0.79
N LEU A 34 -19.82 7.95 1.93
CA LEU A 34 -20.81 8.97 2.32
C LEU A 34 -20.88 10.13 1.33
N LEU A 35 -19.74 10.60 0.83
CA LEU A 35 -19.69 11.69 -0.15
C LEU A 35 -20.35 11.28 -1.47
N CYS A 36 -20.11 10.06 -1.95
CA CYS A 36 -20.75 9.53 -3.15
C CYS A 36 -22.27 9.38 -2.99
N ILE A 37 -22.73 8.91 -1.83
CA ILE A 37 -24.16 8.76 -1.51
C ILE A 37 -24.83 10.13 -1.48
N LYS A 38 -24.25 11.10 -0.76
CA LYS A 38 -24.82 12.46 -0.63
C LYS A 38 -24.96 13.17 -1.97
N ASN A 39 -24.00 12.99 -2.88
CA ASN A 39 -23.99 13.65 -4.18
C ASN A 39 -24.67 12.82 -5.29
N HIS A 40 -25.27 11.67 -4.95
CA HIS A 40 -25.91 10.76 -5.91
C HIS A 40 -25.02 10.36 -7.10
N TYR A 41 -23.73 10.15 -6.84
CA TYR A 41 -22.80 9.72 -7.89
C TYR A 41 -23.08 8.28 -8.35
N PRO A 42 -22.70 7.91 -9.59
CA PRO A 42 -22.80 6.52 -10.04
C PRO A 42 -21.82 5.62 -9.28
N PHE A 43 -22.14 4.33 -9.18
CA PHE A 43 -21.32 3.34 -8.47
C PHE A 43 -19.86 3.30 -8.94
N ARG A 44 -19.61 3.46 -10.25
CA ARG A 44 -18.26 3.55 -10.82
C ARG A 44 -17.39 4.62 -10.15
N ASN A 45 -17.96 5.77 -9.78
CA ASN A 45 -17.21 6.85 -9.14
C ASN A 45 -16.77 6.47 -7.73
N LEU A 46 -17.59 5.69 -7.01
CA LEU A 46 -17.22 5.18 -5.69
C LEU A 46 -16.03 4.22 -5.80
N VAL A 47 -16.04 3.33 -6.78
CA VAL A 47 -14.90 2.42 -7.01
C VAL A 47 -13.66 3.19 -7.41
N GLY A 48 -13.77 4.14 -8.36
CA GLY A 48 -12.65 4.99 -8.75
C GLY A 48 -12.06 5.78 -7.57
N ALA A 49 -12.90 6.33 -6.70
CA ALA A 49 -12.46 7.01 -5.49
C ALA A 49 -11.74 6.06 -4.51
N ASN A 50 -12.23 4.83 -4.34
CA ASN A 50 -11.60 3.84 -3.47
C ASN A 50 -10.34 3.21 -4.07
N VAL A 51 -10.22 3.14 -5.40
CA VAL A 51 -8.94 2.83 -6.06
C VAL A 51 -7.95 3.93 -5.71
N LEU A 52 -8.31 5.18 -5.94
CA LEU A 52 -7.36 6.28 -5.87
C LEU A 52 -6.98 6.63 -4.42
N PHE A 53 -7.95 6.87 -3.53
CA PHE A 53 -7.66 7.14 -2.12
C PHE A 53 -7.40 5.87 -1.32
N GLY A 54 -8.15 4.80 -1.55
CA GLY A 54 -7.98 3.56 -0.80
C GLY A 54 -6.69 2.83 -1.19
N SER A 55 -6.53 2.52 -2.48
CA SER A 55 -5.40 1.69 -2.95
C SER A 55 -4.09 2.46 -3.07
N PHE A 56 -4.10 3.75 -3.43
CA PHE A 56 -2.85 4.52 -3.66
C PHE A 56 -2.45 5.47 -2.53
N LEU A 57 -3.33 5.79 -1.58
CA LEU A 57 -2.97 6.61 -0.41
C LEU A 57 -3.01 5.80 0.89
N VAL A 58 -4.17 5.22 1.23
CA VAL A 58 -4.38 4.55 2.52
C VAL A 58 -3.54 3.28 2.63
N ILE A 59 -3.57 2.42 1.61
CA ILE A 59 -2.86 1.14 1.63
C ILE A 59 -1.33 1.33 1.78
N PRO A 60 -0.63 2.15 0.96
CA PRO A 60 0.81 2.37 1.13
C PRO A 60 1.15 3.01 2.47
N PHE A 61 0.32 3.94 2.96
CA PHE A 61 0.48 4.55 4.28
C PHE A 61 0.38 3.51 5.40
N VAL A 62 -0.68 2.70 5.42
CA VAL A 62 -0.90 1.66 6.43
C VAL A 62 0.22 0.62 6.37
N PHE A 63 0.58 0.15 5.17
CA PHE A 63 1.69 -0.78 4.97
C PHE A 63 2.99 -0.25 5.59
N SER A 64 3.36 0.98 5.25
CA SER A 64 4.61 1.59 5.69
C SER A 64 4.63 1.88 7.19
N ALA A 65 3.53 2.40 7.74
CA ALA A 65 3.41 2.69 9.16
C ALA A 65 3.42 1.40 10.00
N MET A 66 2.74 0.34 9.56
CA MET A 66 2.76 -0.95 10.25
C MET A 66 4.15 -1.59 10.20
N LEU A 67 4.81 -1.52 9.05
CA LEU A 67 6.18 -2.04 8.89
C LEU A 67 7.17 -1.29 9.79
N LEU A 68 7.11 0.04 9.85
CA LEU A 68 7.92 0.86 10.75
C LEU A 68 7.69 0.44 12.22
N ASN A 69 6.44 0.33 12.65
CA ASN A 69 6.11 -0.09 14.02
C ASN A 69 6.71 -1.46 14.37
N LEU A 70 6.71 -2.42 13.44
CA LEU A 70 7.33 -3.74 13.63
C LEU A 70 8.87 -3.67 13.76
N PHE A 71 9.53 -2.74 13.07
CA PHE A 71 10.96 -2.51 13.24
C PHE A 71 11.29 -1.78 14.55
N GLU A 72 10.53 -0.74 14.91
CA GLU A 72 10.73 -0.01 16.17
C GLU A 72 10.54 -0.88 17.42
N LEU A 73 9.57 -1.80 17.38
CA LEU A 73 9.27 -2.72 18.47
C LEU A 73 10.48 -3.55 18.91
N GLU A 74 11.32 -3.96 17.95
CA GLU A 74 12.49 -4.78 18.25
C GLU A 74 13.66 -3.95 18.76
N GLU A 75 13.79 -2.72 18.28
CA GLU A 75 14.85 -1.81 18.72
C GLU A 75 14.59 -1.32 20.16
N ARG A 76 13.33 -0.94 20.49
CA ARG A 76 12.97 -0.48 21.84
C ARG A 76 13.09 -1.55 22.91
N ASN A 77 12.84 -2.81 22.58
CA ASN A 77 12.83 -3.89 23.57
C ASN A 77 14.20 -4.58 23.72
N HIS A 78 15.25 -4.15 22.99
CA HIS A 78 16.55 -4.82 22.87
C HIS A 78 16.46 -6.33 22.54
N THR A 79 15.29 -6.80 22.08
CA THR A 79 14.98 -8.21 21.87
C THR A 79 15.67 -8.78 20.64
N LEU A 80 16.19 -7.92 19.76
CA LEU A 80 16.93 -8.32 18.56
C LEU A 80 18.14 -9.21 18.93
N LYS A 81 18.90 -8.81 19.96
CA LYS A 81 20.06 -9.56 20.48
C LYS A 81 19.64 -10.94 21.00
N ASN A 82 18.51 -11.02 21.71
CA ASN A 82 18.02 -12.28 22.26
C ASN A 82 17.46 -13.24 21.18
N ILE A 83 16.93 -12.72 20.06
CA ILE A 83 16.41 -13.54 18.96
C ILE A 83 17.54 -14.08 18.09
N LEU A 84 18.59 -13.29 17.86
CA LEU A 84 19.83 -13.70 17.17
C LEU A 84 20.54 -14.85 17.91
N VAL A 85 20.52 -14.84 19.24
CA VAL A 85 21.07 -15.93 20.09
C VAL A 85 20.34 -17.27 19.87
N ILE A 86 19.10 -17.27 19.38
CA ILE A 86 18.30 -18.49 19.11
C ILE A 86 18.62 -19.07 17.71
N GLY A 87 19.56 -18.48 16.95
CA GLY A 87 20.03 -19.03 15.68
C GLY A 87 19.05 -18.87 14.51
N VAL A 88 18.10 -17.93 14.60
CA VAL A 88 17.22 -17.61 13.48
C VAL A 88 17.94 -16.64 12.54
N PRO A 89 18.06 -16.93 11.23
CA PRO A 89 18.77 -16.05 10.32
C PRO A 89 18.01 -14.73 10.10
N GLU A 90 18.74 -13.62 10.03
CA GLU A 90 18.24 -12.24 9.97
C GLU A 90 17.25 -11.99 8.82
N TRP A 91 17.55 -12.51 7.63
CA TRP A 91 16.68 -12.40 6.45
C TRP A 91 15.30 -13.01 6.68
N LYS A 92 15.20 -14.04 7.54
CA LYS A 92 13.95 -14.72 7.87
C LYS A 92 13.06 -13.85 8.75
N ILE A 93 13.65 -13.05 9.63
CA ILE A 93 12.94 -12.10 10.48
C ILE A 93 12.45 -10.94 9.60
N PHE A 94 13.35 -10.35 8.81
CA PHE A 94 13.02 -9.28 7.87
C PHE A 94 11.83 -9.65 6.97
N LEU A 95 11.91 -10.80 6.29
CA LEU A 95 10.86 -11.25 5.37
C LEU A 95 9.55 -11.57 6.09
N SER A 96 9.62 -12.04 7.35
CA SER A 96 8.41 -12.31 8.14
C SER A 96 7.64 -11.04 8.53
N LYS A 97 8.34 -9.93 8.78
CA LYS A 97 7.72 -8.62 9.05
C LYS A 97 7.08 -8.04 7.79
N LEU A 98 7.77 -8.12 6.67
CA LEU A 98 7.23 -7.73 5.37
C LEU A 98 5.95 -8.52 5.06
N ALA A 99 5.98 -9.84 5.25
CA ALA A 99 4.80 -10.69 5.08
C ALA A 99 3.66 -10.31 6.04
N ALA A 100 3.96 -10.00 7.30
CA ALA A 100 2.95 -9.55 8.26
C ALA A 100 2.29 -8.22 7.83
N ALA A 101 3.08 -7.26 7.32
CA ALA A 101 2.55 -6.01 6.77
C ALA A 101 1.68 -6.25 5.53
N LEU A 102 2.07 -7.17 4.64
CA LEU A 102 1.26 -7.54 3.47
C LEU A 102 -0.06 -8.23 3.85
N VAL A 103 -0.08 -9.08 4.87
CA VAL A 103 -1.33 -9.68 5.37
C VAL A 103 -2.30 -8.58 5.83
N ILE A 104 -1.80 -7.54 6.50
CA ILE A 104 -2.63 -6.40 6.93
C ILE A 104 -3.21 -5.69 5.71
N VAL A 105 -2.42 -5.46 4.65
CA VAL A 105 -2.90 -4.88 3.39
C VAL A 105 -4.10 -5.67 2.85
N VAL A 106 -4.01 -7.00 2.77
CA VAL A 106 -5.12 -7.85 2.30
C VAL A 106 -6.38 -7.69 3.16
N VAL A 107 -6.23 -7.56 4.49
CA VAL A 107 -7.38 -7.32 5.38
C VAL A 107 -8.01 -5.95 5.10
N PHE A 108 -7.20 -4.90 4.91
CA PHE A 108 -7.73 -3.57 4.56
C PHE A 108 -8.40 -3.54 3.18
N VAL A 109 -7.88 -4.28 2.20
CA VAL A 109 -8.56 -4.47 0.91
C VAL A 109 -9.96 -5.05 1.14
N GLY A 110 -10.07 -6.11 1.94
CA GLY A 110 -11.38 -6.70 2.28
C GLY A 110 -12.34 -5.71 2.95
N ILE A 111 -11.84 -4.85 3.84
CA ILE A 111 -12.62 -3.77 4.45
C ILE A 111 -13.09 -2.77 3.40
N ILE A 112 -12.20 -2.27 2.54
CA ILE A 112 -12.53 -1.32 1.47
C ILE A 112 -13.60 -1.93 0.55
N THR A 113 -13.47 -3.20 0.18
CA THR A 113 -14.48 -3.92 -0.61
C THR A 113 -15.82 -3.96 0.10
N ALA A 114 -15.86 -4.31 1.39
CA ALA A 114 -17.09 -4.37 2.16
C ALA A 114 -17.80 -2.99 2.21
N TYR A 115 -17.05 -1.92 2.46
CA TYR A 115 -17.59 -0.55 2.42
C TYR A 115 -18.07 -0.14 1.03
N THR A 116 -17.35 -0.54 -0.02
CA THR A 116 -17.73 -0.24 -1.41
C THR A 116 -19.03 -0.92 -1.79
N ILE A 117 -19.19 -2.20 -1.43
CA ILE A 117 -20.43 -2.96 -1.66
C ILE A 117 -21.57 -2.36 -0.86
N ALA A 118 -21.35 -2.11 0.43
CA ALA A 118 -22.38 -1.56 1.31
C ALA A 118 -22.84 -0.16 0.87
N GLY A 119 -21.90 0.70 0.48
CA GLY A 119 -22.19 2.02 -0.08
C GLY A 119 -22.84 1.94 -1.48
N GLY A 120 -22.46 0.94 -2.27
CA GLY A 120 -23.01 0.66 -3.60
C GLY A 120 -24.51 0.40 -3.60
N MET A 121 -25.06 -0.21 -2.55
CA MET A 121 -26.51 -0.46 -2.42
C MET A 121 -27.35 0.82 -2.47
N PHE A 122 -26.77 1.98 -2.17
CA PHE A 122 -27.45 3.28 -2.16
C PHE A 122 -27.16 4.13 -3.42
N LEU A 123 -26.39 3.60 -4.38
CA LEU A 123 -25.93 4.33 -5.57
C LEU A 123 -26.62 3.81 -6.84
N ARG A 124 -26.57 4.64 -7.89
CA ARG A 124 -27.06 4.27 -9.23
C ARG A 124 -26.11 3.32 -9.93
N ASN A 125 -26.64 2.44 -10.78
CA ASN A 125 -25.91 1.41 -11.53
C ASN A 125 -25.07 0.50 -10.64
N TYR A 126 -25.66 0.04 -9.53
CA TYR A 126 -25.00 -0.88 -8.63
C TYR A 126 -24.79 -2.25 -9.30
N ILE A 127 -23.55 -2.73 -9.27
CA ILE A 127 -23.17 -4.06 -9.76
C ILE A 127 -22.75 -4.90 -8.55
N PRO A 128 -23.54 -5.91 -8.16
CA PRO A 128 -23.26 -6.76 -7.00
C PRO A 128 -22.20 -7.83 -7.31
N ASP A 129 -21.02 -7.43 -7.77
CA ASP A 129 -19.90 -8.35 -8.00
C ASP A 129 -18.76 -8.11 -6.99
N ALA A 130 -18.94 -8.67 -5.79
CA ALA A 130 -17.99 -8.57 -4.70
C ALA A 130 -16.61 -9.14 -5.06
N PHE A 131 -16.58 -10.24 -5.83
CA PHE A 131 -15.35 -10.93 -6.16
C PHE A 131 -14.53 -10.15 -7.19
N HIS A 132 -15.19 -9.59 -8.19
CA HIS A 132 -14.54 -8.73 -9.18
C HIS A 132 -13.99 -7.45 -8.54
N ILE A 133 -14.79 -6.76 -7.71
CA ILE A 133 -14.35 -5.54 -7.01
C ILE A 133 -13.19 -5.84 -6.05
N PHE A 134 -13.26 -6.94 -5.30
CA PHE A 134 -12.15 -7.37 -4.45
C PHE A 134 -10.88 -7.61 -5.27
N SER A 135 -10.98 -8.29 -6.41
CA SER A 135 -9.83 -8.55 -7.29
C SER A 135 -9.21 -7.27 -7.83
N ILE A 136 -10.03 -6.30 -8.25
CA ILE A 136 -9.55 -4.97 -8.69
C ILE A 136 -8.75 -4.31 -7.56
N PHE A 137 -9.35 -4.16 -6.38
CA PHE A 137 -8.70 -3.52 -5.24
C PHE A 137 -7.46 -4.26 -4.76
N LEU A 138 -7.45 -5.60 -4.83
CA LEU A 138 -6.29 -6.39 -4.44
C LEU A 138 -5.13 -6.15 -5.41
N ILE A 139 -5.37 -6.22 -6.72
CA ILE A 139 -4.33 -6.00 -7.74
C ILE A 139 -3.80 -4.57 -7.66
N THR A 140 -4.68 -3.56 -7.60
CA THR A 140 -4.28 -2.15 -7.49
C THR A 140 -3.46 -1.89 -6.22
N SER A 141 -3.90 -2.45 -5.09
CA SER A 141 -3.21 -2.30 -3.80
C SER A 141 -1.84 -2.96 -3.80
N LEU A 142 -1.71 -4.16 -4.38
CA LEU A 142 -0.41 -4.84 -4.49
C LEU A 142 0.55 -4.07 -5.41
N CYS A 143 0.07 -3.60 -6.57
CA CYS A 143 0.88 -2.76 -7.47
C CYS A 143 1.32 -1.46 -6.77
N SER A 144 0.44 -0.83 -5.99
CA SER A 144 0.75 0.37 -5.23
C SER A 144 1.80 0.10 -4.14
N VAL A 145 1.68 -1.01 -3.41
CA VAL A 145 2.68 -1.42 -2.41
C VAL A 145 4.03 -1.72 -3.06
N CYS A 146 4.05 -2.37 -4.23
CA CYS A 146 5.28 -2.58 -5.00
C CYS A 146 5.92 -1.25 -5.44
N ALA A 147 5.11 -0.28 -5.87
CA ALA A 147 5.60 1.05 -6.21
C ALA A 147 6.21 1.77 -5.01
N ALA A 148 5.61 1.63 -3.82
CA ALA A 148 6.06 2.23 -2.56
C ALA A 148 7.21 1.48 -1.86
N MET A 149 7.75 0.40 -2.46
CA MET A 149 8.85 -0.38 -1.86
C MET A 149 10.12 0.40 -1.47
N PRO A 150 10.49 1.53 -2.12
CA PRO A 150 11.60 2.36 -1.65
C PRO A 150 11.44 2.85 -0.20
N VAL A 151 10.22 2.88 0.34
CA VAL A 151 9.95 3.17 1.75
C VAL A 151 10.61 2.17 2.70
N VAL A 152 10.73 0.90 2.30
CA VAL A 152 11.38 -0.13 3.13
C VAL A 152 12.86 0.21 3.34
N LEU A 153 13.52 0.74 2.31
CA LEU A 153 14.90 1.22 2.40
C LEU A 153 15.01 2.41 3.35
N LEU A 154 14.08 3.37 3.26
CA LEU A 154 14.04 4.52 4.17
C LEU A 154 13.83 4.10 5.63
N ILE A 155 12.95 3.14 5.90
CA ILE A 155 12.71 2.58 7.24
C ILE A 155 14.02 2.04 7.84
N ILE A 156 14.79 1.26 7.08
CA ILE A 156 16.02 0.65 7.58
C ILE A 156 17.14 1.68 7.72
N LEU A 157 17.24 2.63 6.79
CA LEU A 157 18.24 3.69 6.84
C LEU A 157 18.03 4.59 8.08
N LEU A 158 16.77 4.91 8.38
CA LEU A 158 16.39 5.82 9.48
C LEU A 158 16.02 5.08 10.77
N ARG A 159 16.25 3.77 10.85
CA ARG A 159 15.87 2.89 11.96
C ARG A 159 16.22 3.48 13.33
N LYS A 160 17.45 3.96 13.53
CA LYS A 160 17.92 4.56 14.79
C LYS A 160 17.24 5.88 15.20
N ARG A 161 16.46 6.50 14.30
CA ARG A 161 15.84 7.83 14.47
C ARG A 161 14.34 7.77 14.19
N ASN A 162 13.61 7.03 15.03
CA ASN A 162 12.17 6.74 14.94
C ASN A 162 11.29 7.93 14.49
N LEU A 163 11.41 9.11 15.13
CA LEU A 163 10.57 10.27 14.78
C LEU A 163 10.84 10.78 13.36
N ILE A 164 12.11 10.81 12.95
CA ILE A 164 12.52 11.25 11.61
C ILE A 164 12.10 10.22 10.57
N ALA A 165 12.24 8.93 10.88
CA ALA A 165 11.75 7.85 10.02
C ALA A 165 10.25 7.99 9.75
N MET A 166 9.44 8.14 10.80
CA MET A 166 8.00 8.30 10.68
C MET A 166 7.64 9.51 9.81
N ILE A 167 8.24 10.68 10.02
CA ILE A 167 7.98 11.88 9.21
C ILE A 167 8.38 11.65 7.75
N ALA A 168 9.59 11.15 7.50
CA ALA A 168 10.11 10.94 6.15
C ALA A 168 9.26 9.96 5.33
N ILE A 169 8.83 8.87 5.96
CA ILE A 169 7.97 7.85 5.33
C ILE A 169 6.62 8.47 4.94
N ASN A 170 6.00 9.23 5.85
CA ASN A 170 4.73 9.88 5.57
C ASN A 170 4.85 10.91 4.44
N CYS A 171 5.92 11.72 4.45
CA CYS A 171 6.20 12.66 3.36
C CYS A 171 6.38 11.94 2.03
N PHE A 172 7.13 10.82 2.00
CA PHE A 172 7.33 10.04 0.78
C PHE A 172 6.00 9.53 0.20
N ILE A 173 5.15 8.91 1.03
CA ILE A 173 3.83 8.42 0.58
C ILE A 173 2.93 9.57 0.09
N LEU A 174 2.95 10.71 0.78
CA LEU A 174 2.15 11.87 0.36
C LEU A 174 2.64 12.46 -0.96
N ILE A 175 3.95 12.53 -1.17
CA ILE A 175 4.53 13.01 -2.44
C ILE A 175 4.17 12.06 -3.59
N ASP A 176 4.31 10.75 -3.39
CA ASP A 176 3.91 9.73 -4.37
C ASP A 176 2.43 9.87 -4.74
N PHE A 177 1.57 10.04 -3.73
CA PHE A 177 0.14 10.25 -3.95
C PHE A 177 -0.14 11.59 -4.67
N LEU A 178 0.57 12.67 -4.35
CA LEU A 178 0.39 13.96 -5.02
C LEU A 178 0.76 13.89 -6.51
N PHE A 179 1.83 13.19 -6.87
CA PHE A 179 2.18 12.94 -8.27
C PHE A 179 1.09 12.16 -9.00
N LEU A 180 0.46 11.19 -8.33
CA LEU A 180 -0.66 10.44 -8.89
C LEU A 180 -1.93 11.30 -9.00
N TRP A 181 -2.26 12.10 -7.99
CA TRP A 181 -3.44 12.96 -8.01
C TRP A 181 -3.36 14.03 -9.11
N GLN A 182 -2.16 14.56 -9.34
CA GLN A 182 -1.90 15.64 -10.29
C GLN A 182 -1.40 15.15 -11.66
N LEU A 183 -1.69 13.89 -12.00
CA LEU A 183 -1.21 13.22 -13.22
C LEU A 183 -1.47 14.03 -14.49
N SER A 184 -2.64 14.67 -14.58
CA SER A 184 -3.09 15.49 -15.72
C SER A 184 -2.63 16.95 -15.66
N MET A 185 -2.37 17.51 -14.48
CA MET A 185 -2.02 18.92 -14.29
C MET A 185 -0.52 19.19 -14.49
N PHE A 186 0.36 18.27 -14.07
CA PHE A 186 1.80 18.48 -14.05
C PHE A 186 2.58 17.83 -15.20
N HIS A 187 1.92 17.46 -16.32
CA HIS A 187 2.56 16.69 -17.41
C HIS A 187 3.32 15.43 -16.91
N CYS A 188 2.87 14.87 -15.78
CA CYS A 188 3.52 13.70 -15.15
C CYS A 188 3.35 12.42 -15.98
N LEU A 189 2.58 12.48 -17.07
CA LEU A 189 2.39 11.42 -18.05
C LEU A 189 3.71 10.96 -18.69
N GLU A 190 4.72 11.81 -18.82
CA GLU A 190 6.01 11.39 -19.42
C GLU A 190 6.97 10.77 -18.39
N MET A 191 6.71 10.97 -17.09
CA MET A 191 7.57 10.48 -16.03
C MET A 191 7.36 8.98 -15.75
N HIS A 192 8.48 8.26 -15.66
CA HIS A 192 8.52 6.81 -15.43
C HIS A 192 8.63 6.48 -13.93
N LEU A 193 7.86 7.18 -13.09
CA LEU A 193 7.86 6.92 -11.65
C LEU A 193 7.08 5.63 -11.34
N PRO A 194 7.51 4.81 -10.37
CA PRO A 194 6.87 3.53 -10.05
C PRO A 194 5.38 3.66 -9.71
N VAL A 195 5.01 4.69 -8.94
CA VAL A 195 3.61 4.96 -8.56
C VAL A 195 2.72 5.29 -9.76
N LEU A 196 3.26 6.05 -10.72
CA LEU A 196 2.55 6.43 -11.95
C LEU A 196 2.39 5.21 -12.87
N ALA A 197 3.42 4.38 -12.98
CA ALA A 197 3.35 3.13 -13.73
C ALA A 197 2.33 2.16 -13.11
N ALA A 198 2.31 2.01 -11.78
CA ALA A 198 1.32 1.19 -11.08
C ALA A 198 -0.11 1.65 -11.35
N TYR A 199 -0.36 2.96 -11.34
CA TYR A 199 -1.68 3.50 -11.68
C TYR A 199 -2.06 3.20 -13.13
N ARG A 200 -1.17 3.43 -14.09
CA ARG A 200 -1.48 3.25 -15.52
C ARG A 200 -1.74 1.81 -15.92
N ILE A 201 -0.97 0.84 -15.39
CA ILE A 201 -1.20 -0.57 -15.71
C ILE A 201 -2.49 -1.11 -15.07
N THR A 202 -2.91 -0.53 -13.95
CA THR A 202 -4.12 -0.96 -13.25
C THR A 202 -5.35 -0.18 -13.68
N TYR A 203 -5.19 1.00 -14.29
CA TYR A 203 -6.28 1.85 -14.76
C TYR A 203 -7.33 1.11 -15.62
N PRO A 204 -6.96 0.28 -16.62
CA PRO A 204 -7.94 -0.48 -17.41
C PRO A 204 -8.81 -1.42 -16.56
N LEU A 205 -8.23 -1.99 -15.50
CA LEU A 205 -8.94 -2.91 -14.60
C LEU A 205 -9.97 -2.19 -13.71
N THR A 206 -9.79 -0.89 -13.50
CA THR A 206 -10.62 -0.08 -12.58
C THR A 206 -11.90 0.43 -13.22
N ILE A 207 -12.06 0.20 -14.53
CA ILE A 207 -13.17 0.68 -15.34
C ILE A 207 -14.32 -0.32 -15.21
N ILE A 208 -15.37 0.09 -14.51
CA ILE A 208 -16.57 -0.73 -14.31
C ILE A 208 -17.62 -0.55 -15.41
N GLU A 209 -17.68 0.64 -16.02
CA GLU A 209 -18.57 0.93 -17.15
C GLU A 209 -17.76 1.65 -18.22
N TYR A 210 -17.86 1.18 -19.47
CA TYR A 210 -17.28 1.83 -20.63
C TYR A 210 -18.16 3.01 -21.07
N THR A 211 -17.55 4.17 -21.31
CA THR A 211 -18.20 5.36 -21.90
C THR A 211 -17.37 5.84 -23.07
N ASP A 212 -17.94 6.56 -24.03
CA ASP A 212 -17.22 6.95 -25.26
C ASP A 212 -15.97 7.83 -25.00
N ASN A 213 -16.01 8.67 -23.96
CA ASN A 213 -14.86 9.48 -23.51
C ASN A 213 -13.70 8.66 -22.91
N LEU A 214 -13.91 7.36 -22.71
CA LEU A 214 -12.97 6.46 -22.03
C LEU A 214 -11.87 5.94 -22.97
N GLN A 215 -12.14 5.82 -24.28
CA GLN A 215 -11.11 5.47 -25.26
C GLN A 215 -9.98 6.49 -25.26
N LEU A 216 -10.32 7.79 -25.26
CA LEU A 216 -9.34 8.86 -25.17
C LEU A 216 -8.54 8.80 -23.86
N GLY A 217 -9.18 8.50 -22.73
CA GLY A 217 -8.50 8.28 -21.46
C GLY A 217 -7.58 7.04 -21.47
N LEU A 218 -8.02 5.94 -22.09
CA LEU A 218 -7.22 4.73 -22.26
C LEU A 218 -5.98 5.00 -23.10
N ASP A 219 -6.15 5.67 -24.24
CA ASP A 219 -5.06 5.98 -25.17
C ASP A 219 -4.05 6.95 -24.55
N THR A 220 -4.53 7.91 -23.76
CA THR A 220 -3.67 8.89 -23.07
C THR A 220 -2.92 8.28 -21.89
N LEU A 221 -3.54 7.36 -21.14
CA LEU A 221 -2.90 6.68 -20.01
C LEU A 221 -2.21 5.37 -20.41
N TYR A 222 -2.28 4.96 -21.67
CA TYR A 222 -1.76 3.69 -22.14
C TYR A 222 -0.29 3.54 -21.78
N TYR A 223 -0.03 2.59 -20.90
CA TYR A 223 1.32 2.18 -20.55
C TYR A 223 1.41 0.67 -20.77
N PRO A 224 2.40 0.19 -21.55
CA PRO A 224 2.52 -1.23 -21.83
C PRO A 224 2.63 -2.02 -20.53
N MET A 225 1.71 -2.96 -20.32
CA MET A 225 1.61 -3.74 -19.08
C MET A 225 2.95 -4.42 -18.75
N ASP A 226 3.60 -5.01 -19.75
CA ASP A 226 4.90 -5.69 -19.60
C ASP A 226 5.99 -4.75 -19.07
N LYS A 227 6.07 -3.53 -19.61
CA LYS A 227 7.05 -2.52 -19.17
C LYS A 227 6.76 -2.05 -17.75
N GLY A 228 5.48 -1.90 -17.40
CA GLY A 228 5.08 -1.45 -16.06
C GLY A 228 5.33 -2.49 -14.98
N ILE A 229 5.03 -3.76 -15.28
CA ILE A 229 5.33 -4.88 -14.38
C ILE A 229 6.84 -5.03 -14.21
N LEU A 230 7.64 -4.89 -15.28
CA LEU A 230 9.09 -4.94 -15.19
C LEU A 230 9.63 -3.81 -14.32
N LEU A 231 9.15 -2.57 -14.52
CA LEU A 231 9.55 -1.43 -13.68
C LEU A 231 9.21 -1.66 -12.20
N LEU A 232 7.99 -2.10 -11.89
CA LEU A 232 7.57 -2.38 -10.51
C LEU A 232 8.33 -3.56 -9.88
N GLY A 233 8.57 -4.61 -10.66
CA GLY A 233 9.31 -5.77 -10.21
C GLY A 233 10.76 -5.42 -9.90
N THR A 234 11.41 -4.65 -10.78
CA THR A 234 12.79 -4.19 -10.58
C THR A 234 12.91 -3.22 -9.40
N THR A 235 11.98 -2.26 -9.25
CA THR A 235 12.02 -1.31 -8.12
C THR A 235 11.80 -2.02 -6.79
N ALA A 236 10.85 -2.96 -6.73
CA ALA A 236 10.60 -3.77 -5.54
C ALA A 236 11.80 -4.66 -5.20
N ALA A 237 12.34 -5.39 -6.18
CA ALA A 237 13.47 -6.29 -5.98
C ALA A 237 14.73 -5.53 -5.54
N ALA A 238 15.06 -4.42 -6.21
CA ALA A 238 16.20 -3.58 -5.84
C ALA A 238 16.04 -2.99 -4.43
N SER A 239 14.86 -2.45 -4.12
CA SER A 239 14.58 -1.88 -2.80
C SER A 239 14.73 -2.92 -1.70
N LEU A 240 14.19 -4.14 -1.89
CA LEU A 240 14.28 -5.23 -0.92
C LEU A 240 15.71 -5.79 -0.78
N ALA A 241 16.43 -5.95 -1.89
CA ALA A 241 17.80 -6.45 -1.87
C ALA A 241 18.75 -5.49 -1.15
N ILE A 242 18.67 -4.19 -1.46
CA ILE A 242 19.48 -3.15 -0.80
C ILE A 242 19.09 -3.04 0.67
N SER A 243 17.79 -3.07 0.96
CA SER A 243 17.25 -3.07 2.33
C SER A 243 17.80 -4.22 3.17
N LEU A 244 17.76 -5.44 2.64
CA LEU A 244 18.27 -6.64 3.31
C LEU A 244 19.78 -6.57 3.51
N TRP A 245 20.52 -6.09 2.51
CA TRP A 245 21.97 -5.92 2.61
C TRP A 245 22.36 -4.89 3.69
N LEU A 246 21.66 -3.75 3.75
CA LEU A 246 21.86 -2.74 4.79
C LEU A 246 21.48 -3.27 6.17
N TYR A 247 20.39 -4.04 6.26
CA TYR A 247 19.92 -4.66 7.50
C TYR A 247 21.01 -5.55 8.10
N ASN A 248 21.55 -6.48 7.30
CA ASN A 248 22.62 -7.39 7.74
C ASN A 248 23.91 -6.63 8.12
N ARG A 249 24.28 -5.58 7.36
CA ARG A 249 25.46 -4.78 7.68
C ARG A 249 25.32 -4.05 9.01
N GLN A 250 24.17 -3.42 9.26
CA GLN A 250 23.95 -2.68 10.50
C GLN A 250 23.94 -3.59 11.74
N GLU A 251 23.67 -4.88 11.58
CA GLU A 251 23.70 -5.87 12.68
C GLU A 251 25.10 -6.41 12.95
N ALA A 252 25.98 -6.47 11.93
CA ALA A 252 27.38 -6.85 12.10
C ALA A 252 28.23 -5.83 12.90
N TYR A 253 27.76 -4.61 13.11
CA TYR A 253 28.47 -3.53 13.83
C TYR A 253 27.93 -3.25 15.26
N VAL A 254 27.11 -4.15 15.85
CA VAL A 254 26.43 -4.00 17.15
C VAL A 254 26.80 -5.13 18.14
#